data_AF-A0A7V5T544-F1
#
_entry.id   AF-A0A7V5T544-F1
#
_cell.length_a   1.000
_cell.length_b   1.000
_cell.length_c   1.000
_cell.angle_alpha   90.00
_cell.angle_beta   90.00
_cell.angle_gamma   90.00
#
_symmetry.space_group_name_H-M   'P 1'
#
loop_
_entity.id
_entity.type
_entity.pdbx_description
1 polymer ?
#
loop_
_entity_poly.entity_id
_entity_poly.type
_entity_poly.pdbx_seq_one_letter_code
_entity_poly.pdbx_strand_id
1 'polypeptide(L)'
;MPTKPRIEFQVGDEVMYAGAASVRYGTVIRVIGAGNAQMVEVEFEDGKRELKKASDRALRLLRRKVTEEVRQEFRDREVEEVRRSETRRR
;
A
#
# COMPACT_ATOMS: atom_id res chain seq x y z
N MET A 1 17.70 -0.90 17.32
CA MET A 1 16.25 -1.12 17.48
C MET A 1 15.62 -1.08 16.09
N PRO A 2 14.86 -2.08 15.64
CA PRO A 2 14.19 -1.98 14.35
C PRO A 2 13.09 -0.92 14.48
N THR A 3 13.31 0.24 13.85
CA THR A 3 12.27 1.24 13.63
C THR A 3 11.22 0.56 12.76
N LYS A 4 10.01 0.35 13.30
CA LYS A 4 8.90 -0.16 12.50
C LYS A 4 8.80 0.68 11.22
N PRO A 5 8.82 0.08 10.02
CA PRO A 5 8.69 0.83 8.79
C PRO A 5 7.37 1.58 8.85
N ARG A 6 7.48 2.90 8.78
CA ARG A 6 6.34 3.82 8.85
C ARG A 6 5.65 3.76 7.50
N ILE A 7 4.38 3.37 7.48
CA ILE A 7 3.63 3.20 6.24
C ILE A 7 3.24 4.60 5.73
N GLU A 8 3.65 4.90 4.50
CA GLU A 8 3.15 6.06 3.76
C GLU A 8 2.03 5.60 2.85
N PHE A 9 0.89 6.27 2.97
CA PHE A 9 -0.30 5.97 2.17
C PHE A 9 -0.24 6.69 0.83
N GLN A 10 -0.82 6.06 -0.18
CA GLN A 10 -0.90 6.56 -1.55
C GLN A 10 -2.36 6.62 -2.03
N VAL A 11 -2.63 7.46 -3.03
CA VAL A 11 -3.97 7.52 -3.65
C VAL A 11 -4.29 6.19 -4.32
N GLY A 12 -5.46 5.64 -3.99
CA GLY A 12 -5.96 4.35 -4.41
C GLY A 12 -5.65 3.20 -3.44
N ASP A 13 -4.96 3.46 -2.33
CA ASP A 13 -4.77 2.46 -1.29
C ASP A 13 -6.10 2.14 -0.60
N GLU A 14 -6.35 0.85 -0.38
CA GLU A 14 -7.46 0.38 0.42
C GLU A 14 -7.05 0.38 1.89
N VAL A 15 -7.87 1.00 2.73
CA VAL A 15 -7.60 1.21 4.14
C VAL A 15 -8.76 0.76 5.01
N MET A 16 -8.42 0.35 6.21
CA MET A 16 -9.31 0.09 7.32
C MET A 16 -9.17 1.21 8.34
N TYR A 17 -10.28 1.68 8.87
CA TYR A 17 -10.33 2.57 10.03
C TYR A 17 -11.07 1.91 11.19
N ALA A 18 -10.36 1.65 12.28
CA ALA A 18 -10.93 1.12 13.52
C ALA A 18 -11.47 2.25 14.39
N GLY A 19 -12.77 2.55 14.26
CA GLY A 19 -13.47 3.45 15.16
C GLY A 19 -13.77 2.81 16.51
N ALA A 20 -14.34 3.58 17.44
CA ALA A 20 -14.64 3.12 18.79
C ALA A 20 -15.64 1.95 18.85
N ALA A 21 -16.60 1.89 17.91
CA ALA A 21 -17.68 0.89 17.90
C ALA A 21 -17.76 0.09 16.59
N SER A 22 -17.03 0.49 15.55
CA SER A 22 -17.10 -0.17 14.25
C SER A 22 -15.82 0.01 13.46
N VAL A 23 -15.59 -0.95 12.57
CA VAL A 23 -14.51 -0.90 11.59
C VAL A 23 -15.11 -0.44 10.27
N ARG A 24 -14.48 0.54 9.64
CA ARG A 24 -14.89 1.05 8.33
C ARG A 24 -13.81 0.77 7.30
N TYR A 25 -14.23 0.43 6.10
CA TYR A 25 -13.34 0.22 4.97
C TYR A 25 -13.52 1.36 3.98
N GLY A 26 -12.43 1.73 3.32
CA GLY A 26 -12.45 2.83 2.37
C GLY A 26 -11.20 2.88 1.50
N THR A 27 -11.23 3.79 0.54
CA THR A 27 -10.13 4.03 -0.38
C THR A 27 -9.55 5.42 -0.17
N VAL A 28 -8.23 5.53 -0.16
CA VAL A 28 -7.55 6.83 -0.13
C VAL A 28 -7.77 7.53 -1.46
N ILE A 29 -8.50 8.64 -1.45
CA ILE A 29 -8.78 9.44 -2.65
C ILE A 29 -7.83 10.63 -2.80
N ARG A 30 -7.19 11.06 -1.71
CA ARG A 30 -6.24 12.18 -1.71
C ARG A 30 -5.22 12.03 -0.60
N VAL A 31 -3.99 12.47 -0.85
CA VAL A 31 -2.91 12.57 0.15
C VAL A 31 -2.45 14.01 0.24
N ILE A 32 -2.25 14.51 1.46
CA ILE A 32 -1.82 15.88 1.74
C ILE A 32 -0.62 15.84 2.69
N GLY A 33 0.47 16.50 2.30
CA GLY A 33 1.72 16.50 3.06
C GLY A 33 2.52 15.19 2.93
N ALA A 34 3.55 15.06 3.77
CA ALA A 34 4.47 13.91 3.76
C ALA A 34 4.94 13.55 5.17
N GLY A 35 5.38 12.30 5.36
CA GLY A 35 6.01 11.83 6.60
C GLY A 35 5.13 11.94 7.87
N ASN A 36 5.55 12.78 8.83
CA ASN A 36 4.90 12.92 10.14
C ASN A 36 3.56 13.65 10.10
N ALA A 37 3.40 14.55 9.13
CA ALA A 37 2.23 15.38 8.94
C ALA A 37 1.36 14.90 7.76
N GLN A 38 1.62 13.70 7.24
CA GLN A 38 0.80 13.14 6.16
C GLN A 38 -0.64 12.98 6.65
N MET A 39 -1.57 13.56 5.89
CA MET A 39 -3.00 13.41 6.01
C MET A 39 -3.51 12.70 4.77
N VAL A 40 -4.51 11.85 4.92
CA VAL A 40 -5.16 11.14 3.82
C VAL A 40 -6.65 11.39 3.87
N GLU A 41 -7.23 11.68 2.71
CA GLU A 41 -8.67 11.72 2.54
C GLU A 41 -9.12 10.33 2.11
N VAL A 42 -10.03 9.74 2.88
CA VAL A 42 -10.55 8.40 2.65
C VAL A 42 -12.03 8.52 2.32
N GLU A 43 -12.41 7.94 1.19
CA GLU A 43 -13.81 7.68 0.86
C GLU A 43 -14.18 6.30 1.41
N PHE A 44 -15.09 6.27 2.37
CA PHE A 44 -15.58 5.04 3.00
C PHE A 44 -16.72 4.41 2.18
N GLU A 45 -16.99 3.13 2.44
CA GLU A 45 -18.07 2.37 1.78
C GLU A 45 -19.47 2.99 1.97
N ASP A 46 -19.68 3.82 3.00
CA ASP A 46 -20.93 4.56 3.21
C ASP A 46 -21.05 5.82 2.33
N GLY A 47 -20.08 6.04 1.44
CA GLY A 47 -19.99 7.20 0.54
C GLY A 47 -19.49 8.47 1.22
N LYS A 48 -19.15 8.43 2.52
CA LYS A 48 -18.62 9.60 3.22
C LYS A 48 -17.12 9.73 2.99
N ARG A 49 -16.67 10.98 2.88
CA ARG A 49 -15.26 11.33 2.77
C ARG A 49 -14.80 11.93 4.10
N GLU A 50 -13.72 11.40 4.66
CA GLU A 50 -13.11 11.97 5.87
C GLU A 50 -11.60 12.11 5.72
N LEU A 51 -11.06 13.17 6.33
CA LEU A 51 -9.62 13.40 6.43
C LEU A 51 -9.06 12.72 7.69
N LYS A 52 -8.08 11.84 7.52
CA LYS A 52 -7.40 11.11 8.60
C LYS A 52 -5.91 11.37 8.60
N LYS A 53 -5.29 11.33 9.79
CA LYS A 53 -3.84 11.40 9.94
C LYS A 53 -3.25 10.04 9.57
N ALA A 54 -2.21 10.01 8.74
CA ALA A 54 -1.45 8.78 8.50
C ALA A 54 -0.79 8.24 9.78
N SER A 55 -0.51 9.12 10.74
CA SER A 55 -0.02 8.76 12.08
C SER A 55 -1.09 8.15 12.99
N ASP A 56 -2.36 8.13 12.58
CA ASP A 56 -3.44 7.57 13.38
C ASP A 56 -3.32 6.05 13.43
N ARG A 57 -3.19 5.50 14.64
CA ARG A 57 -3.03 4.05 14.85
C ARG A 57 -4.29 3.26 14.50
N ALA A 58 -5.45 3.92 14.46
CA ALA A 58 -6.70 3.33 14.00
C ALA A 58 -6.74 3.13 12.48
N LEU A 59 -5.91 3.86 11.72
CA LEU A 59 -5.84 3.74 10.28
C LEU A 59 -4.81 2.67 9.88
N ARG A 60 -5.25 1.67 9.13
CA ARG A 60 -4.42 0.57 8.66
C ARG A 60 -4.54 0.38 7.16
N LEU A 61 -3.39 0.23 6.51
CA LEU A 61 -3.33 -0.18 5.11
C LEU A 61 -3.77 -1.65 4.99
N LEU A 62 -4.73 -1.92 4.12
CA LEU A 62 -5.18 -3.27 3.78
C LEU A 62 -4.56 -3.76 2.49
N ARG A 63 -4.61 -2.92 1.45
CA ARG A 63 -4.06 -3.24 0.13
C ARG A 63 -3.46 -1.98 -0.45
N ARG A 64 -2.23 -2.10 -0.96
CA ARG A 64 -1.70 -1.03 -1.81
C ARG A 64 -2.40 -1.05 -3.14
N LYS A 65 -2.59 0.14 -3.73
CA LYS A 65 -2.77 0.22 -5.17
C LYS A 65 -1.54 -0.41 -5.81
N VAL A 66 -1.73 -1.56 -6.45
CA VAL A 66 -0.68 -2.14 -7.28
C VAL A 66 -0.63 -1.26 -8.52
N THR A 67 0.28 -0.29 -8.56
CA THR A 67 0.76 0.19 -9.86
C THR A 67 1.36 -1.02 -10.55
N GLU A 68 0.88 -1.30 -11.75
CA GLU A 68 1.27 -2.45 -12.57
C GLU A 68 2.78 -2.53 -12.87
N GLU A 69 3.58 -1.55 -12.43
CA GLU A 69 5.02 -1.45 -12.63
C GLU A 69 5.84 -2.41 -11.75
N VAL A 70 5.33 -2.87 -10.59
CA VAL A 70 6.11 -3.77 -9.70
C VAL A 70 5.88 -5.26 -10.00
N ARG A 71 4.88 -5.59 -10.84
CA ARG A 71 4.64 -6.99 -11.27
C ARG A 71 5.56 -7.44 -12.40
N GLN A 72 6.28 -6.53 -13.08
CA GLN A 72 7.23 -6.92 -14.12
C GLN A 72 8.57 -7.41 -13.55
N GLU A 73 9.12 -6.83 -12.49
CA GLU A 73 10.46 -7.24 -12.01
C GLU A 73 10.51 -8.63 -11.35
N PHE A 74 9.40 -9.15 -10.81
CA PHE A 74 9.38 -10.51 -10.25
C PHE A 74 9.22 -11.60 -11.31
N ARG A 75 8.87 -11.27 -12.56
CA ARG A 75 8.73 -12.26 -13.64
C ARG A 75 9.98 -12.41 -14.50
N ASP A 76 10.89 -11.44 -14.49
CA ASP A 76 12.11 -11.52 -15.31
C ASP A 76 13.26 -12.27 -14.64
N ARG A 77 13.28 -12.40 -13.29
CA ARG A 77 14.36 -13.13 -12.59
C ARG A 77 14.30 -14.67 -12.70
N GLU A 78 13.11 -15.26 -12.90
CA GLU A 78 13.00 -16.72 -13.07
C GLU A 78 13.36 -17.20 -14.49
N VAL A 79 13.36 -16.31 -15.49
CA VAL A 79 13.61 -16.70 -16.89
C VAL A 79 15.12 -16.72 -17.21
N GLU A 80 15.94 -15.93 -16.51
CA GLU A 80 17.39 -15.87 -16.77
C GLU A 80 18.16 -17.06 -16.18
N GLU A 81 17.67 -17.70 -15.11
CA GLU A 81 18.33 -18.86 -14.51
C GLU A 81 18.15 -20.16 -15.32
N VAL A 82 17.11 -20.26 -16.16
CA VAL A 82 16.91 -21.44 -17.02
C VAL A 82 17.88 -21.44 -18.21
N ARG A 83 18.23 -20.27 -18.77
CA ARG A 83 19.12 -20.18 -19.95
C ARG A 83 20.59 -20.47 -19.67
N ARG A 84 21.05 -20.34 -18.43
CA ARG A 84 22.47 -20.60 -18.09
C ARG A 84 22.81 -22.08 -17.88
N SER A 85 21.81 -22.94 -17.71
CA SER A 85 22.04 -24.36 -17.43
C SER A 85 22.19 -25.24 -18.68
N GLU A 86 21.77 -24.77 -19.86
CA GLU A 86 21.81 -25.60 -21.08
C GLU A 86 23.08 -25.44 -21.93
N THR A 87 23.81 -24.31 -21.83
CA THR A 87 25.02 -24.09 -22.66
C THR A 87 26.25 -24.87 -22.18
N ARG A 88 26.19 -25.58 -21.05
CA ARG A 88 27.35 -26.31 -20.49
C ARG A 88 27.28 -27.83 -20.66
N ARG A 89 26.37 -28.36 -21.50
CA ARG A 89 26.21 -29.82 -21.67
C ARG A 89 26.03 -30.32 -23.11
N ARG A 90 26.30 -29.53 -24.15
CA ARG A 90 26.40 -30.07 -25.51
C ARG A 90 27.42 -29.33 -26.36
#